data_AF-A0A7W1KJ55-F1
#
_entry.id   AF-A0A7W1KJ55-F1
#
_cell.length_a   1.000
_cell.length_b   1.000
_cell.length_c   1.000
_cell.angle_alpha   90.00
_cell.angle_beta   90.00
_cell.angle_gamma   90.00
#
_symmetry.space_group_name_H-M   'P 1'
#
loop_
_entity.id
_entity.type
_entity.pdbx_description
1 polymer ?
#
loop_
_entity_poly.entity_id
_entity_poly.type
_entity_poly.pdbx_seq_one_letter_code
_entity_poly.pdbx_strand_id
1 'polypeptide(L)'
;MKIGVVGKGGAGKTTVAAIVARTLAERGHRVIALDCDTNPNLGIALGLGLEETARLAGIRQALDEGSEEHAPTVPELLERFGIEAPGGIRLAVVTKIEKPNPGCG
;
A
#
# COMPACT_ATOMS: atom_id res chain seq x y z
N MET A 1 4.86 -9.05 11.67
CA MET A 1 4.65 -7.72 12.29
C MET A 1 3.72 -6.90 11.41
N LYS A 2 2.85 -6.06 11.97
CA LYS A 2 1.98 -5.13 11.23
C LYS A 2 2.15 -3.72 11.81
N ILE A 3 2.30 -2.70 10.96
CA ILE A 3 2.47 -1.29 11.36
C ILE A 3 1.40 -0.46 10.65
N GLY A 4 0.66 0.36 11.39
CA GLY A 4 -0.28 1.33 10.83
C GLY A 4 0.21 2.75 11.05
N VAL A 5 0.24 3.56 9.98
CA VAL A 5 0.59 4.98 10.04
C VAL A 5 -0.66 5.80 9.75
N VAL A 6 -1.19 6.47 10.78
CA VAL A 6 -2.46 7.20 10.74
C VAL A 6 -2.30 8.65 11.22
N GLY A 7 -3.24 9.52 10.83
CA GLY A 7 -3.19 10.95 11.16
C GLY A 7 -3.91 11.84 10.15
N LYS A 8 -4.01 13.14 10.45
CA LYS A 8 -4.68 14.13 9.60
C LYS A 8 -4.01 14.32 8.23
N GLY A 9 -4.71 14.96 7.30
CA GLY A 9 -4.12 15.43 6.02
C GLY A 9 -2.90 16.32 6.28
N GLY A 10 -1.83 16.13 5.50
CA GLY A 10 -0.59 16.91 5.63
C GLY A 10 0.31 16.56 6.83
N ALA A 11 -0.03 15.59 7.68
CA ALA A 11 0.78 15.23 8.85
C ALA A 11 2.10 14.46 8.55
N GLY A 12 2.45 14.27 7.27
CA GLY A 12 3.68 13.55 6.88
C GLY A 12 3.59 12.01 6.90
N LYS A 13 2.39 11.45 6.94
CA LYS A 13 2.15 9.99 7.02
C LYS A 13 2.90 9.19 5.95
N THR A 14 2.77 9.60 4.69
CA THR A 14 3.41 8.92 3.54
C THR A 14 4.93 8.93 3.69
N THR A 15 5.50 10.05 4.13
CA THR A 15 6.93 10.17 4.41
C THR A 15 7.37 9.22 5.51
N VAL A 16 6.66 9.19 6.63
CA VAL A 16 6.95 8.28 7.75
C VAL A 16 6.82 6.82 7.31
N ALA A 17 5.76 6.47 6.58
CA ALA A 17 5.55 5.12 6.05
C ALA A 17 6.69 4.68 5.13
N ALA A 18 7.15 5.56 4.24
CA ALA A 18 8.27 5.28 3.34
C ALA A 18 9.58 5.07 4.11
N ILE A 19 9.88 5.91 5.10
CA ILE A 19 11.08 5.78 5.95
C ILE A 19 11.07 4.45 6.70
N VAL A 20 9.94 4.10 7.32
CA VAL A 20 9.80 2.84 8.06
C VAL A 20 9.96 1.65 7.11
N ALA A 21 9.30 1.66 5.96
CA ALA A 21 9.39 0.58 4.98
C ALA A 21 10.82 0.38 4.47
N ARG A 22 11.51 1.45 4.06
CA ARG A 22 12.91 1.39 3.62
C ARG A 22 13.83 0.89 4.72
N THR A 23 13.72 1.44 5.92
CA THR A 23 14.57 1.05 7.06
C THR A 23 14.40 -0.44 7.39
N LEU A 24 13.18 -0.97 7.31
CA LEU A 24 12.94 -2.39 7.56
C LEU A 24 13.51 -3.26 6.44
N ALA A 25 13.35 -2.86 5.18
CA ALA A 25 13.90 -3.58 4.03
C ALA A 25 15.44 -3.61 4.05
N GLU A 26 16.07 -2.47 4.35
CA GLU A 26 17.53 -2.34 4.52
C GLU A 26 18.08 -3.22 5.65
N ARG A 27 17.27 -3.49 6.68
CA ARG A 27 17.60 -4.42 7.77
C ARG A 27 17.37 -5.90 7.41
N GLY A 28 17.03 -6.19 6.15
CA GLY A 28 16.82 -7.55 5.65
C GLY A 28 15.42 -8.11 5.90
N HIS A 29 14.45 -7.29 6.34
CA HIS A 29 13.08 -7.75 6.48
C HIS A 29 12.38 -7.76 5.11
N ARG A 30 11.53 -8.76 4.88
CA ARG A 30 10.57 -8.71 3.77
C ARG A 30 9.48 -7.70 4.11
N VAL A 31 9.32 -6.68 3.27
CA VAL A 31 8.36 -5.58 3.50
C VAL A 31 7.30 -5.59 2.42
N ILE A 32 6.05 -5.58 2.89
CA ILE A 32 4.87 -5.28 2.09
C ILE A 32 4.37 -3.91 2.55
N ALA A 33 4.27 -2.97 1.63
CA ALA A 33 3.70 -1.65 1.86
C ALA A 33 2.30 -1.59 1.22
N LEU A 34 1.31 -1.20 2.02
CA LEU A 34 -0.06 -0.98 1.55
C LEU A 34 -0.36 0.52 1.64
N ASP A 35 -0.65 1.15 0.49
CA ASP A 35 -1.08 2.54 0.43
C ASP A 35 -2.61 2.60 0.40
N CYS A 36 -3.19 3.11 1.48
CA CYS A 36 -4.64 3.26 1.65
C CYS A 36 -5.13 4.68 1.35
N ASP A 37 -4.25 5.58 0.89
CA ASP A 37 -4.62 6.96 0.57
C ASP A 37 -5.44 7.02 -0.73
N THR A 38 -6.38 7.97 -0.80
CA THR A 38 -7.16 8.25 -2.01
C THR A 38 -6.29 8.76 -3.16
N ASN A 39 -5.16 9.38 -2.83
CA ASN A 39 -4.14 9.76 -3.81
C ASN A 39 -2.82 9.07 -3.43
N PRO A 40 -2.54 7.88 -3.98
CA PRO A 40 -1.45 7.04 -3.52
C PRO A 40 -0.09 7.60 -3.94
N ASN A 41 0.60 8.22 -2.99
CA ASN A 41 1.90 8.87 -3.21
C ASN A 41 3.06 8.07 -2.61
N LEU A 42 2.79 6.91 -1.99
CA LEU A 42 3.84 6.09 -1.39
C LEU A 42 4.82 5.55 -2.44
N GLY A 43 4.38 5.28 -3.67
CA GLY A 43 5.24 4.85 -4.78
C GLY A 43 6.36 5.85 -5.08
N ILE A 44 6.02 7.14 -5.21
CA ILE A 44 7.00 8.22 -5.37
C ILE A 44 7.95 8.28 -4.17
N ALA A 45 7.41 8.22 -2.95
CA ALA A 45 8.21 8.25 -1.73
C ALA A 45 9.16 7.05 -1.59
N LEU A 46 8.84 5.91 -2.22
CA LEU A 46 9.67 4.71 -2.30
C LEU A 46 10.62 4.69 -3.52
N GLY A 47 10.49 5.65 -4.45
CA GLY A 47 11.38 5.80 -5.60
C GLY A 47 10.95 5.01 -6.84
N LEU A 48 9.68 4.63 -6.92
CA LEU A 48 9.09 3.92 -8.06
C LEU A 48 9.01 4.80 -9.33
N GLY A 49 9.07 6.12 -9.17
CA GLY A 49 8.92 7.08 -10.27
C GLY A 49 7.46 7.44 -10.55
N LEU A 50 7.26 8.46 -11.38
CA LEU A 50 5.95 9.07 -11.61
C LEU A 50 5.02 8.16 -12.43
N GLU A 51 5.53 7.52 -13.48
CA GLU A 51 4.72 6.70 -14.40
C GLU A 51 4.11 5.48 -13.70
N GLU A 52 4.95 4.71 -13.01
CA GLU A 52 4.49 3.53 -12.26
C GLU A 52 3.57 3.93 -11.09
N THR A 53 3.85 5.05 -10.42
CA THR A 53 2.95 5.55 -9.37
C THR A 53 1.61 6.01 -9.94
N ALA A 54 1.60 6.64 -11.12
CA ALA A 54 0.36 7.01 -11.79
C ALA A 54 -0.49 5.78 -12.16
N ARG A 55 0.16 4.67 -12.56
CA ARG A 55 -0.53 3.39 -12.77
C ARG A 55 -1.20 2.88 -11.48
N LEU A 56 -0.52 2.99 -10.35
CA LEU A 56 -1.10 2.66 -9.04
C LEU A 56 -2.31 3.55 -8.70
N ALA A 57 -2.25 4.85 -9.02
CA ALA A 57 -3.39 5.74 -8.86
C ALA A 57 -4.60 5.32 -9.72
N GLY A 58 -4.36 4.88 -10.97
CA GLY A 58 -5.41 4.33 -11.82
C GLY A 58 -6.04 3.06 -11.26
N ILE A 59 -5.23 2.15 -10.69
CA ILE A 59 -5.74 0.96 -9.98
C ILE A 59 -6.58 1.37 -8.77
N ARG A 60 -6.10 2.34 -7.99
CA ARG A 60 -6.82 2.84 -6.81
C ARG A 60 -8.19 3.39 -7.18
N GLN A 61 -8.28 4.15 -8.27
CA GLN A 61 -9.55 4.67 -8.78
C GLN A 61 -10.48 3.53 -9.22
N ALA A 62 -9.98 2.58 -10.01
CA ALA A 62 -10.79 1.44 -10.46
C ALA A 62 -11.32 0.59 -9.29
N LEU A 63 -10.53 0.45 -8.22
CA LEU A 63 -10.97 -0.24 -7.01
C LEU A 63 -12.05 0.56 -6.24
N ASP A 64 -12.00 1.89 -6.25
CA ASP A 64 -13.02 2.74 -5.62
C ASP A 64 -14.36 2.72 -6.38
N GLU A 65 -14.30 2.52 -7.70
CA GLU A 65 -15.47 2.36 -8.57
C GLU A 65 -16.05 0.93 -8.53
N GLY A 66 -15.25 -0.04 -8.09
CA GLY A 66 -15.62 -1.45 -8.01
C GLY A 66 -16.42 -1.79 -6.75
N SER A 67 -17.52 -2.52 -6.92
CA SER A 67 -18.31 -3.12 -5.83
C SER A 67 -17.81 -4.55 -5.53
N GLU A 68 -16.60 -4.69 -4.97
CA GLU A 68 -16.18 -6.01 -4.47
C GLU A 68 -16.84 -6.28 -3.10
N GLU A 69 -17.76 -7.26 -3.05
CA GLU A 69 -18.49 -7.67 -1.83
C GLU A 69 -17.57 -8.28 -0.75
N HIS A 70 -16.35 -8.68 -1.13
CA HIS A 70 -15.38 -9.29 -0.23
C HIS A 70 -14.03 -8.59 -0.35
N ALA A 71 -13.47 -8.16 0.79
CA ALA A 71 -12.11 -7.62 0.81
C ALA A 71 -11.11 -8.74 0.47
N PRO A 72 -10.27 -8.58 -0.59
CA PRO A 72 -9.28 -9.58 -0.95
C PRO A 72 -8.25 -9.76 0.18
N THR A 73 -7.72 -10.97 0.28
CA THR A 73 -6.60 -11.24 1.21
C THR A 73 -5.35 -10.47 0.77
N VAL A 74 -4.41 -10.23 1.71
CA VAL A 74 -3.14 -9.55 1.38
C VAL A 74 -2.38 -10.28 0.25
N PRO A 75 -2.25 -11.62 0.23
CA PRO A 75 -1.62 -12.33 -0.88
C PRO A 75 -2.29 -12.09 -2.23
N GLU A 76 -3.62 -12.19 -2.32
CA GLU A 76 -4.38 -11.96 -3.56
C GLU A 76 -4.23 -10.52 -4.06
N LEU A 77 -4.26 -9.55 -3.14
CA LEU A 77 -4.06 -8.16 -3.48
C LEU A 77 -2.65 -7.91 -4.02
N LEU A 78 -1.63 -8.55 -3.44
CA LEU A 78 -0.26 -8.43 -3.91
C LEU A 78 -0.02 -9.15 -5.23
N GLU A 79 -0.74 -10.22 -5.51
CA GLU A 79 -0.69 -10.93 -6.79
C GLU A 79 -1.34 -10.08 -7.89
N ARG A 80 -2.52 -9.52 -7.63
CA ARG A 80 -3.29 -8.71 -8.58
C ARG A 80 -2.70 -7.31 -8.80
N PHE A 81 -2.23 -6.66 -7.75
CA PHE A 81 -1.94 -5.23 -7.73
C PHE A 81 -0.57 -4.87 -7.13
N GLY A 82 0.24 -5.87 -6.78
CA GLY A 82 1.57 -5.64 -6.24
C GLY A 82 2.57 -5.22 -7.31
N ILE A 83 3.38 -4.21 -6.99
CA ILE A 83 4.55 -3.77 -7.77
C ILE A 83 5.80 -3.82 -6.89
N GLU A 84 6.95 -4.11 -7.48
CA GLU A 84 8.22 -4.02 -6.76
C GLU A 84 8.76 -2.59 -6.81
N ALA A 85 8.88 -1.97 -5.63
CA ALA A 85 9.57 -0.72 -5.44
C ALA A 85 11.06 -0.96 -5.07
N PRO A 86 11.94 0.05 -5.25
CA PRO A 86 13.34 -0.05 -4.88
C PRO A 86 13.58 -0.59 -3.46
N GLY A 87 14.64 -1.38 -3.30
CA GLY A 87 14.97 -2.02 -2.03
C GLY A 87 14.18 -3.32 -1.75
N GLY A 88 13.50 -3.88 -2.76
CA GLY A 88 12.77 -5.15 -2.63
C GLY A 88 11.46 -5.01 -1.84
N ILE A 89 10.88 -3.81 -1.83
CA ILE A 89 9.63 -3.52 -1.12
C ILE A 89 8.48 -3.80 -2.07
N ARG A 90 7.58 -4.71 -1.69
CA ARG A 90 6.36 -4.96 -2.48
C ARG A 90 5.30 -3.94 -2.08
N LEU A 91 4.89 -3.09 -3.01
CA LEU A 91 3.90 -2.04 -2.81
C LEU A 91 2.58 -2.44 -3.46
N ALA A 92 1.46 -2.18 -2.79
CA ALA A 92 0.14 -2.26 -3.42
C ALA A 92 -0.77 -1.16 -2.88
N VAL A 93 -1.76 -0.77 -3.69
CA VAL A 93 -2.83 0.15 -3.28
C VAL A 93 -4.05 -0.64 -2.86
N VAL A 94 -4.73 -0.19 -1.82
CA VAL A 94 -5.92 -0.86 -1.28
C VAL A 94 -7.03 0.16 -1.06
N THR A 95 -8.28 -0.25 -1.16
CA THR A 95 -9.43 0.57 -0.74
C THR A 95 -9.61 0.53 0.76
N LYS A 96 -10.42 1.45 1.28
CA LYS A 96 -10.75 1.47 2.70
C LYS A 96 -11.46 0.15 3.04
N ILE A 97 -10.77 -0.75 3.72
CA ILE A 97 -11.35 -2.01 4.16
C ILE A 97 -12.37 -1.69 5.25
N GLU A 98 -13.66 -1.73 4.91
CA GLU A 98 -14.72 -1.65 5.91
C GLU A 98 -14.84 -3.01 6.61
N LYS A 99 -14.27 -3.08 7.82
CA LYS A 99 -14.20 -4.26 8.70
C LYS A 99 -13.54 -5.48 8.05
N PRO A 100 -12.21 -5.68 8.22
CA PRO A 100 -11.63 -6.99 7.96
C PRO A 100 -12.36 -7.98 8.87
N ASN A 101 -13.06 -8.95 8.28
CA ASN A 101 -13.69 -10.01 9.05
C ASN A 101 -12.56 -10.68 9.83
N PRO A 102 -12.58 -10.67 11.18
CA PRO A 102 -11.60 -11.44 11.93
C PRO A 102 -11.95 -12.89 11.65
N GLY A 103 -11.29 -13.51 10.68
CA GLY A 103 -11.47 -14.93 10.42
C GLY A 103 -11.30 -15.68 11.73
N CYS A 104 -12.41 -16.19 12.26
CA CYS A 104 -12.41 -17.16 13.34
C CYS A 104 -12.06 -18.52 12.73
N GLY A 105 -11.04 -19.18 13.28
CA GLY A 105 -10.67 -20.57 12.96
C GLY A 105 -9.27 -20.70 12.40
#